data_AF-A0A928I680-F1
#
_entry.id   AF-A0A928I680-F1
#
_cell.length_a   1.000
_cell.length_b   1.000
_cell.length_c   1.000
_cell.angle_alpha   90.00
_cell.angle_beta   90.00
_cell.angle_gamma   90.00
#
_symmetry.space_group_name_H-M   'P 1'
#
loop_
_entity.id
_entity.type
_entity.pdbx_description
1 polymer ?
#
loop_
_entity_poly.entity_id
_entity_poly.type
_entity_poly.pdbx_seq_one_letter_code
_entity_poly.pdbx_strand_id
1 'polypeptide(L)'
;MVHQYKLNGYNIVLDTASGSVHAVDEVAYDIIALYKEKTPDEIVSVILAKYPEDETITKEDILDCIEDVRALEAAGKLFSEDKYESLAYNYKANTNVVKALCLHVAHTCNLNCSYCFASQGKYQGERALMTFEVG
;
A
#
# COMPACT_ATOMS: atom_id res chain seq x y z
N MET A 1 5.89 7.42 2.65
CA MET A 1 6.54 6.64 1.57
C MET A 1 5.60 6.63 0.38
N VAL A 2 6.11 6.87 -0.83
CA VAL A 2 5.32 6.76 -2.06
C VAL A 2 5.74 5.50 -2.80
N HIS A 3 4.78 4.66 -3.16
CA HIS A 3 4.98 3.45 -3.96
C HIS A 3 4.37 3.63 -5.34
N GLN A 4 5.14 3.33 -6.38
CA GLN A 4 4.73 3.54 -7.76
C GLN A 4 4.83 2.22 -8.53
N TYR A 5 3.77 1.87 -9.27
CA TYR A 5 3.76 0.70 -10.13
C TYR A 5 2.83 0.88 -11.33
N LYS A 6 3.08 0.09 -12.37
CA LYS A 6 2.25 0.04 -13.59
C LYS A 6 1.55 -1.30 -13.69
N LEU A 7 0.23 -1.30 -13.90
CA LEU A 7 -0.56 -2.53 -14.03
C LEU A 7 -1.74 -2.31 -15.00
N ASN A 8 -1.91 -3.23 -15.94
CA ASN A 8 -3.02 -3.23 -16.91
C ASN A 8 -3.20 -1.89 -17.65
N GLY A 9 -2.10 -1.21 -17.99
CA GLY A 9 -2.12 0.07 -18.68
C GLY A 9 -2.35 1.30 -17.78
N TYR A 10 -2.44 1.12 -16.47
CA TYR A 10 -2.55 2.22 -15.51
C TYR A 10 -1.21 2.50 -14.84
N ASN A 11 -0.88 3.78 -14.69
CA ASN A 11 0.22 4.23 -13.84
C ASN A 11 -0.35 4.60 -12.48
N ILE A 12 0.03 3.86 -11.43
CA ILE A 12 -0.55 3.99 -10.09
C ILE A 12 0.51 4.48 -9.12
N VAL A 13 0.15 5.53 -8.38
CA VAL A 13 0.96 6.14 -7.32
C VAL A 13 0.19 6.04 -6.01
N LEU A 14 0.75 5.32 -5.05
CA LEU A 14 0.20 5.12 -3.71
C LEU A 14 1.03 5.90 -2.69
N ASP A 15 0.40 6.85 -2.00
CA ASP A 15 0.98 7.43 -0.80
C ASP A 15 0.57 6.60 0.42
N THR A 16 1.52 5.89 1.03
CA THR A 16 1.19 4.90 2.06
C THR A 16 0.82 5.53 3.41
N ALA A 17 1.29 6.74 3.69
CA ALA A 17 1.06 7.39 4.98
C ALA A 17 -0.34 8.02 5.05
N SER A 18 -0.81 8.62 3.94
CA SER A 18 -2.17 9.13 3.82
C SER A 18 -3.19 8.08 3.37
N GLY A 19 -2.73 7.02 2.68
CA GLY A 19 -3.59 6.06 1.99
C GLY A 19 -4.15 6.57 0.66
N SER A 20 -3.66 7.70 0.15
CA SER A 20 -4.12 8.27 -1.13
C SER A 20 -3.62 7.43 -2.31
N VAL A 21 -4.49 7.24 -3.30
CA VAL A 21 -4.18 6.52 -4.55
C VAL A 21 -4.43 7.44 -5.72
N HIS A 22 -3.44 7.58 -6.60
CA HIS A 22 -3.52 8.40 -7.80
C HIS A 22 -3.31 7.53 -9.03
N ALA A 23 -4.23 7.63 -9.99
CA ALA A 23 -4.03 7.11 -11.34
C ALA A 23 -3.64 8.29 -12.23
N VAL A 24 -2.46 8.24 -12.81
CA VAL A 24 -1.83 9.38 -13.49
C VAL A 24 -1.43 9.01 -14.92
N ASP A 25 -1.20 10.01 -15.76
CA ASP A 25 -0.58 9.80 -17.06
C ASP A 25 0.93 9.44 -16.93
N GLU A 26 1.60 9.20 -18.06
CA GLU A 26 3.01 8.81 -18.03
C GLU A 26 3.95 9.93 -17.57
N VAL A 27 3.65 11.17 -17.96
CA VAL A 27 4.50 12.33 -17.68
C VAL A 27 4.46 12.65 -16.19
N ALA A 28 3.26 12.73 -15.61
CA ALA A 28 3.06 12.93 -14.18
C ALA A 28 3.68 11.80 -13.35
N TYR A 29 3.58 10.54 -13.81
CA TYR A 29 4.22 9.41 -13.14
C TYR A 29 5.74 9.59 -13.03
N ASP A 30 6.39 10.01 -14.11
CA ASP A 30 7.84 10.25 -14.10
C ASP A 30 8.23 11.48 -13.28
N ILE A 31 7.44 12.56 -13.35
CA ILE A 31 7.66 13.77 -12.53
C ILE A 31 7.60 13.41 -11.05
N ILE A 32 6.57 12.66 -10.61
CA ILE A 32 6.42 12.23 -9.22
C ILE A 32 7.63 11.38 -8.77
N ALA A 33 8.16 10.51 -9.65
CA ALA A 33 9.36 9.72 -9.34
C ALA A 33 10.61 10.58 -9.10
N LEU A 34 10.72 11.73 -9.75
CA LEU A 34 11.91 12.61 -9.67
C LEU A 34 11.75 13.73 -8.63
N TYR A 35 10.52 14.05 -8.24
CA TYR A 35 10.15 15.25 -7.47
C TYR A 35 10.93 15.44 -6.15
N LYS A 36 11.29 14.36 -5.45
CA LYS A 36 12.05 14.44 -4.19
C LYS A 36 13.57 14.42 -4.35
N GLU A 37 14.06 14.08 -5.53
CA GLU A 37 15.49 13.88 -5.78
C GLU A 37 16.11 14.99 -6.64
N LYS A 38 15.29 15.75 -7.36
CA LYS A 38 15.73 16.72 -8.36
C LYS A 38 15.06 18.08 -8.18
N THR A 39 15.74 19.12 -8.65
CA THR A 39 15.17 20.47 -8.76
C THR A 39 14.19 20.56 -9.93
N PRO A 40 13.25 21.53 -9.93
CA PRO A 40 12.30 21.70 -11.03
C PRO A 40 12.97 21.81 -12.41
N ASP A 41 14.07 22.56 -12.54
CA ASP A 41 14.78 22.73 -13.81
C ASP A 41 15.44 21.43 -14.30
N GLU A 42 15.94 20.59 -13.38
CA GLU A 42 16.46 19.28 -13.71
C GLU A 42 15.35 18.32 -14.15
N ILE A 43 14.19 18.36 -13.49
CA ILE A 43 13.01 17.55 -13.86
C ILE A 43 12.57 17.92 -15.27
N VAL A 44 12.41 19.22 -15.56
CA VAL A 44 12.09 19.72 -16.91
C VAL A 44 13.06 19.17 -17.94
N SER A 45 14.36 19.28 -17.68
CA SER A 45 15.39 18.82 -18.60
C SER A 45 15.33 17.31 -18.85
N VAL A 46 15.07 16.52 -17.80
CA VAL A 46 14.97 15.05 -17.88
C VAL A 46 13.72 14.63 -18.65
N ILE A 47 12.57 15.26 -18.40
CA ILE A 47 11.29 14.91 -19.02
C ILE A 47 11.29 15.28 -20.50
N LEU A 48 11.74 16.48 -20.86
CA LEU A 48 11.87 16.87 -22.28
C LEU A 48 12.84 15.98 -23.06
N ALA A 49 13.91 15.52 -22.42
CA ALA A 49 14.84 14.57 -23.05
C ALA A 49 14.26 13.16 -23.19
N LYS A 50 13.32 12.76 -22.31
CA LYS A 50 12.65 11.46 -22.34
C LYS A 50 11.51 11.41 -23.37
N TYR A 51 10.85 12.54 -23.61
CA TYR A 51 9.73 12.69 -24.54
C TYR A 51 10.01 13.71 -25.67
N PRO A 52 11.08 13.54 -26.47
CA PRO A 52 11.51 14.57 -27.42
C PRO A 52 10.60 14.71 -28.66
N GLU A 53 9.85 13.66 -28.99
CA GLU A 53 8.96 13.62 -30.18
C GLU A 53 7.53 14.07 -29.87
N ASP A 54 7.21 14.35 -28.60
CA ASP A 54 5.89 14.76 -28.17
C ASP A 54 5.84 16.28 -28.02
N GLU A 55 5.42 16.96 -29.09
CA GLU A 55 5.28 18.43 -29.12
C GLU A 55 4.22 18.95 -28.14
N THR A 56 3.38 18.08 -27.56
CA THR A 56 2.37 18.47 -26.57
C THR A 56 2.95 18.63 -25.17
N ILE A 57 4.17 18.16 -24.93
CA ILE A 57 4.84 18.29 -23.64
C ILE A 57 5.73 19.52 -23.67
N THR A 58 5.23 20.64 -23.15
CA THR A 58 6.00 21.88 -23.05
C THR A 58 6.69 22.01 -21.70
N LYS A 59 7.65 22.93 -21.62
CA LYS A 59 8.29 23.28 -20.35
C LYS A 59 7.24 23.78 -19.35
N GLU A 60 6.28 24.57 -19.82
CA GLU A 60 5.19 25.13 -19.04
C GLU A 60 4.30 24.02 -18.46
N ASP A 61 3.90 23.03 -19.26
CA ASP A 61 3.08 21.90 -18.79
C ASP A 61 3.79 21.07 -17.69
N ILE A 62 5.10 20.86 -17.84
CA ILE A 62 5.91 20.15 -16.83
C ILE A 62 5.94 20.96 -15.52
N LEU A 63 6.10 22.28 -15.60
CA LEU A 63 6.11 23.15 -14.42
C LEU A 63 4.75 23.15 -13.74
N ASP A 64 3.66 23.22 -14.49
CA ASP A 64 2.30 23.16 -13.95
C ASP A 64 2.06 21.81 -13.25
N CYS A 65 2.50 20.70 -13.84
CA CYS A 65 2.42 19.38 -13.20
C CYS A 65 3.26 19.31 -11.89
N ILE A 66 4.44 19.94 -11.86
CA ILE A 66 5.25 20.04 -10.63
C ILE A 66 4.50 20.83 -9.55
N GLU A 67 3.79 21.90 -9.91
CA GLU A 67 2.96 22.66 -8.98
C GLU A 67 1.77 21.85 -8.47
N ASP A 68 1.13 21.03 -9.32
CA ASP A 68 0.08 20.10 -8.91
C ASP A 68 0.59 19.07 -7.90
N VAL A 69 1.77 18.50 -8.14
CA VAL A 69 2.45 17.59 -7.20
C VAL A 69 2.74 18.30 -5.88
N ARG A 70 3.21 19.55 -5.91
CA ARG A 70 3.46 20.35 -4.72
C ARG A 70 2.17 20.65 -3.95
N ALA A 71 1.08 20.94 -4.65
CA ALA A 71 -0.23 21.18 -4.03
C ALA A 71 -0.77 19.92 -3.35
N LEU A 72 -0.61 18.74 -3.98
CA LEU A 72 -0.96 17.45 -3.38
C LEU A 72 -0.11 17.14 -2.14
N GLU A 73 1.18 17.49 -2.17
CA GLU A 73 2.04 17.38 -1.00
C GLU A 73 1.59 18.30 0.14
N ALA A 74 1.35 19.57 -0.15
CA ALA A 74 0.86 20.53 0.84
C ALA A 74 -0.49 20.11 1.45
N ALA A 75 -1.34 19.43 0.66
CA ALA A 75 -2.60 18.86 1.12
C ALA A 75 -2.44 17.55 1.91
N GLY A 76 -1.23 17.01 2.05
CA GLY A 76 -0.96 15.74 2.72
C GLY A 76 -1.54 14.53 1.98
N LYS A 77 -1.60 14.59 0.64
CA LYS A 77 -2.11 13.52 -0.23
C LYS A 77 -1.03 12.83 -1.04
N LEU A 78 0.19 13.35 -1.00
CA LEU A 78 1.36 12.78 -1.66
C LEU A 78 2.62 13.16 -0.88
N PHE A 79 3.55 12.23 -0.71
CA PHE A 79 4.71 12.38 0.17
C PHE A 79 4.36 12.72 1.63
N SER A 80 3.23 12.23 2.12
CA SER A 80 2.72 12.54 3.46
C SER A 80 3.59 11.93 4.57
N GLU A 81 3.63 12.63 5.70
CA GLU A 81 4.26 12.14 6.93
C GLU A 81 3.39 11.08 7.64
N ASP A 82 4.03 10.11 8.29
CA ASP A 82 3.34 9.10 9.10
C ASP A 82 2.98 9.67 10.48
N LYS A 83 1.71 10.04 10.65
CA LYS A 83 1.18 10.58 11.90
C LYS A 83 1.16 9.57 13.06
N TYR A 84 1.28 8.28 12.77
CA TYR A 84 1.15 7.21 13.75
C TYR A 84 2.50 6.62 14.18
N GLU A 85 3.62 7.03 13.57
CA GLU A 85 4.95 6.49 13.85
C GLU A 85 5.29 6.52 15.35
N SER A 86 5.06 7.66 16.01
CA SER A 86 5.30 7.83 17.45
C SER A 86 4.33 7.02 18.34
N LEU A 87 3.11 6.79 17.86
CA LEU A 87 2.07 6.05 18.59
C LEU A 87 2.27 4.53 18.50
N ALA A 88 2.90 4.05 17.43
CA ALA A 88 3.13 2.62 17.17
C ALA A 88 3.93 1.94 18.29
N TYR A 89 4.88 2.66 18.91
CA TYR A 89 5.70 2.12 20.00
C TYR A 89 4.88 1.80 21.26
N ASN A 90 3.93 2.68 21.62
CA ASN A 90 3.11 2.53 22.83
C ASN A 90 1.97 1.52 22.66
N TYR A 91 1.51 1.27 21.43
CA TYR A 91 0.39 0.38 21.17
C TYR A 91 0.74 -1.10 21.39
N LYS A 92 1.96 -1.53 21.05
CA LYS A 92 2.40 -2.93 21.23
C LYS A 92 2.47 -3.38 22.69
N ALA A 93 2.65 -2.45 23.64
CA ALA A 93 2.80 -2.79 25.05
C ALA A 93 1.48 -3.08 25.78
N ASN A 94 0.32 -2.75 25.20
CA ASN A 94 -0.95 -2.66 25.95
C ASN A 94 -2.13 -3.47 25.38
N THR A 95 -1.89 -4.43 24.48
CA THR A 95 -2.98 -5.17 23.80
C THR A 95 -3.18 -6.59 24.34
N ASN A 96 -3.64 -6.73 25.58
CA ASN A 96 -4.08 -8.02 26.14
C ASN A 96 -5.61 -8.24 26.02
N VAL A 97 -6.27 -7.47 25.15
CA VAL A 97 -7.71 -7.56 24.93
C VAL A 97 -8.01 -8.61 23.88
N VAL A 98 -8.77 -9.65 24.26
CA VAL A 98 -9.30 -10.64 23.32
C VAL A 98 -10.32 -9.95 22.41
N LYS A 99 -10.01 -9.85 21.12
CA LYS A 99 -10.90 -9.21 20.11
C LYS A 99 -11.76 -10.21 19.34
N ALA A 100 -11.34 -11.48 19.33
CA ALA A 100 -12.03 -12.56 18.66
C ALA A 100 -11.66 -13.90 19.31
N LEU A 101 -12.58 -14.86 19.25
CA LEU A 101 -12.40 -16.23 19.69
C LEU A 101 -12.78 -17.16 18.53
N CYS A 102 -11.87 -18.05 18.12
CA CYS A 102 -12.17 -19.10 17.14
C CYS A 102 -12.46 -20.41 17.89
N LEU A 103 -13.71 -20.86 17.86
CA LEU A 103 -14.13 -22.12 18.49
C LEU A 103 -14.01 -23.27 17.50
N HIS A 104 -13.11 -24.20 17.76
CA HIS A 104 -13.01 -25.43 16.98
C HIS A 104 -14.04 -26.46 17.49
N VAL A 105 -15.27 -26.38 17.01
CA VAL A 105 -16.38 -27.24 17.46
C VAL A 105 -16.10 -28.73 17.18
N ALA A 106 -15.40 -29.03 16.09
CA ALA A 106 -15.03 -30.38 15.72
C ALA A 106 -13.60 -30.42 15.17
N HIS A 107 -12.81 -31.40 15.62
CA HIS A 107 -11.53 -31.75 14.98
C HIS A 107 -11.65 -32.97 14.08
N THR A 108 -12.87 -33.45 13.87
CA THR A 108 -13.22 -34.46 12.87
C THR A 108 -13.86 -33.78 11.66
N CYS A 109 -13.40 -34.14 10.47
CA CYS A 109 -13.97 -33.72 9.19
C CYS A 109 -14.16 -34.96 8.31
N ASN A 110 -15.19 -34.98 7.46
CA ASN A 110 -15.42 -36.02 6.46
C ASN A 110 -14.57 -35.83 5.19
N LEU A 111 -13.67 -34.84 5.17
CA LEU A 111 -12.70 -34.57 4.11
C LEU A 111 -11.28 -34.69 4.64
N ASN A 112 -10.30 -34.81 3.73
CA ASN A 112 -8.88 -34.92 4.07
C ASN A 112 -8.00 -34.02 3.19
N CYS A 113 -8.31 -32.72 3.17
CA CYS A 113 -7.62 -31.76 2.31
C CYS A 113 -6.12 -31.67 2.64
N SER A 114 -5.27 -31.73 1.60
CA SER A 114 -3.79 -31.70 1.72
C SER A 114 -3.21 -30.37 2.20
N TYR A 115 -4.03 -29.33 2.34
CA TYR A 115 -3.65 -28.04 2.89
C TYR A 115 -4.32 -27.76 4.24
N CYS A 116 -5.13 -28.69 4.77
CA CYS A 116 -5.81 -28.52 6.05
C CYS A 116 -4.91 -28.94 7.22
N PHE A 117 -4.54 -28.00 8.07
CA PHE A 117 -3.71 -28.26 9.25
C PHE A 117 -4.38 -29.22 10.26
N ALA A 118 -5.71 -29.21 10.35
CA ALA A 118 -6.48 -30.03 11.28
C ALA A 118 -6.54 -31.51 10.88
N SER A 119 -6.50 -31.83 9.58
CA SER A 119 -6.63 -33.22 9.08
C SER A 119 -5.30 -33.95 8.91
N GLN A 120 -4.17 -33.22 8.89
CA GLN A 120 -2.83 -33.79 8.70
C GLN A 120 -2.15 -34.30 9.97
N GLY A 121 -2.86 -34.36 11.10
CA GLY A 121 -2.27 -34.78 12.38
C GLY A 121 -1.26 -33.79 12.99
N LYS A 122 -1.14 -32.59 12.41
CA LYS A 122 -0.35 -31.48 12.97
C LYS A 122 -1.08 -30.74 14.10
N TYR A 123 -2.38 -30.98 14.23
CA TYR A 123 -3.17 -30.46 15.33
C TYR A 123 -2.83 -31.26 16.60
N GLN A 124 -2.27 -30.59 17.61
CA GLN A 124 -1.75 -31.21 18.85
C GLN A 124 -2.88 -31.54 19.85
N GLY A 125 -4.00 -32.04 19.36
CA GLY A 125 -5.17 -32.39 20.14
C GLY A 125 -5.84 -33.64 19.58
N GLU A 126 -6.55 -34.34 20.44
CA GLU A 126 -7.32 -35.51 20.01
C GLU A 126 -8.46 -35.09 19.07
N ARG A 127 -8.84 -35.98 18.16
CA ARG A 127 -10.05 -35.79 17.36
C ARG A 127 -11.26 -35.84 18.29
N ALA A 128 -11.81 -34.68 18.60
CA ALA A 128 -12.95 -34.55 19.49
C ALA A 128 -14.00 -33.59 18.94
N LEU A 129 -15.19 -33.67 19.54
CA LEU A 129 -16.23 -32.67 19.43
C LEU A 129 -16.22 -31.84 20.71
N MET A 130 -16.35 -30.53 20.57
CA MET A 130 -16.55 -29.61 21.69
C MET A 130 -17.85 -29.99 22.41
N THR A 131 -17.80 -30.05 23.74
CA THR A 131 -19.01 -30.29 24.54
C THR A 131 -19.89 -29.04 24.52
N PHE A 132 -21.20 -29.23 24.69
CA PHE A 132 -22.16 -28.14 24.83
C PHE A 132 -21.88 -27.23 26.05
N GLU A 133 -21.15 -27.72 27.05
CA GLU A 133 -20.78 -26.92 28.23
C GLU A 133 -19.62 -25.96 27.96
N VAL A 134 -18.74 -26.30 27.02
CA VAL A 134 -17.59 -25.47 26.61
C VAL A 134 -18.01 -24.45 25.54
N GLY A 135 -19.03 -24.78 24.74
CA GLY A 135 -19.61 -23.91 23.70
C GLY A 135 -21.10 -23.74 23.85
#